data_AF-A0A8R1ES74-F1
#
_entry.id   AF-A0A8R1ES74-F1
#
_cell.length_a   1.000
_cell.length_b   1.000
_cell.length_c   1.000
_cell.angle_alpha   90.00
_cell.angle_beta   90.00
_cell.angle_gamma   90.00
#
_symmetry.space_group_name_H-M   'P 1'
#
loop_
_entity.id
_entity.type
_entity.pdbx_description
1 polymer ?
#
loop_
_entity_poly.entity_id
_entity_poly.type
_entity_poly.pdbx_seq_one_letter_code
_entity_poly.pdbx_strand_id
1 'polypeptide(L)'
;MSKKERARAAASQLSHLQRMKLVKNIHQMWKDEEEVTLETICNWARYEIGFLKSKSQMSYILKGLGFCWKLKDHNTIIEERPDIVAKRGKFLEKMKELEEKGTFFGSYDETWSHEGMSTRRAWQHRMRI
;
A
#
# COMPACT_ATOMS: atom_id res chain seq x y z
N MET A 1 -23.32 -17.09 -6.39
CA MET A 1 -22.10 -16.27 -6.55
C MET A 1 -21.45 -15.97 -5.22
N SER A 2 -20.22 -16.43 -5.02
CA SER A 2 -19.35 -16.10 -3.90
C SER A 2 -18.97 -14.61 -3.88
N LYS A 3 -18.61 -14.08 -2.70
CA LYS A 3 -18.12 -12.69 -2.53
C LYS A 3 -16.93 -12.39 -3.45
N LYS A 4 -16.07 -13.37 -3.70
CA LYS A 4 -14.90 -13.25 -4.58
C LYS A 4 -15.29 -13.10 -6.05
N GLU A 5 -16.30 -13.84 -6.49
CA GLU A 5 -16.83 -13.78 -7.85
C GLU A 5 -17.51 -12.43 -8.12
N ARG A 6 -18.29 -11.93 -7.16
CA ARG A 6 -18.90 -10.59 -7.25
C ARG A 6 -17.85 -9.48 -7.37
N ALA A 7 -16.77 -9.57 -6.60
CA ALA A 7 -15.67 -8.60 -6.65
C ALA A 7 -14.95 -8.64 -8.01
N ARG A 8 -14.66 -9.83 -8.53
CA ARG A 8 -14.09 -10.00 -9.89
C ARG A 8 -15.03 -9.43 -10.96
N ALA A 9 -16.31 -9.76 -10.89
CA ALA A 9 -17.31 -9.23 -11.81
C ALA A 9 -17.37 -7.70 -11.76
N ALA A 10 -17.31 -7.10 -10.57
CA ALA A 10 -17.26 -5.65 -10.40
C ALA A 10 -16.01 -5.03 -11.07
N ALA A 11 -14.83 -5.60 -10.84
CA ALA A 11 -13.59 -5.15 -11.49
C ALA A 11 -13.62 -5.30 -13.03
N SER A 12 -14.33 -6.31 -13.54
CA SER A 12 -14.56 -6.50 -14.98
C SER A 12 -15.41 -5.39 -15.62
N GLN A 13 -16.14 -4.60 -14.82
CA GLN A 13 -16.93 -3.47 -15.32
C GLN A 13 -16.06 -2.26 -15.72
N LEU A 14 -14.79 -2.23 -15.31
CA LEU A 14 -13.81 -1.26 -15.80
C LEU A 14 -13.02 -1.88 -16.95
N SER A 15 -12.70 -1.08 -17.98
CA SER A 15 -11.79 -1.51 -19.03
C SER A 15 -10.41 -1.83 -18.47
N HIS A 16 -9.61 -2.60 -19.22
CA HIS A 16 -8.25 -2.92 -18.81
C HIS A 16 -7.40 -1.67 -18.56
N LEU A 17 -7.49 -0.66 -19.44
CA LEU A 17 -6.77 0.60 -19.30
C LEU A 17 -7.18 1.36 -18.02
N GLN A 18 -8.48 1.42 -17.71
CA GLN A 18 -8.96 2.08 -16.48
C GLN A 18 -8.46 1.39 -15.22
N ARG A 19 -8.43 0.04 -15.22
CA ARG A 19 -7.87 -0.73 -14.10
C ARG A 19 -6.38 -0.43 -13.91
N MET A 20 -5.60 -0.38 -15.00
CA MET A 20 -4.18 -0.04 -14.94
C MET A 20 -3.95 1.37 -14.39
N LYS A 21 -4.70 2.38 -14.88
CA LYS A 21 -4.61 3.76 -14.37
C LYS A 21 -4.92 3.83 -12.88
N LEU A 22 -5.98 3.14 -12.43
CA LEU A 22 -6.39 3.10 -11.02
C LEU A 22 -5.30 2.50 -10.13
N VAL A 23 -4.72 1.35 -10.52
CA VAL A 23 -3.62 0.73 -9.77
C VAL A 23 -2.41 1.65 -9.70
N LYS A 24 -2.03 2.25 -10.84
CA LYS A 24 -0.91 3.21 -10.91
C LYS A 24 -1.13 4.41 -10.00
N ASN A 25 -2.34 4.96 -9.98
CA ASN A 25 -2.65 6.11 -9.11
C ASN A 25 -2.57 5.73 -7.62
N ILE A 26 -3.11 4.58 -7.23
CA ILE A 26 -2.98 4.10 -5.84
C ILE A 26 -1.52 3.94 -5.43
N HIS A 27 -0.68 3.41 -6.32
CA HIS A 27 0.77 3.32 -6.12
C HIS A 27 1.43 4.69 -5.98
N GLN A 28 0.99 5.66 -6.79
CA GLN A 28 1.47 7.04 -6.70
C GLN A 28 1.07 7.69 -5.38
N MET A 29 -0.19 7.54 -4.95
CA MET A 29 -0.65 8.03 -3.64
C MET A 29 0.17 7.45 -2.48
N TRP A 30 0.52 6.16 -2.52
CA TRP A 30 1.42 5.59 -1.53
C TRP A 30 2.81 6.24 -1.56
N LYS A 31 3.33 6.53 -2.77
CA LYS A 31 4.65 7.12 -2.96
C LYS A 31 4.72 8.54 -2.43
N ASP A 32 3.62 9.28 -2.59
CA ASP A 32 3.47 10.66 -2.15
C ASP A 32 2.98 10.75 -0.69
N GLU A 33 2.92 9.61 0.02
CA GLU A 33 2.47 9.49 1.42
C GLU A 33 1.04 10.00 1.66
N GLU A 34 0.22 10.03 0.61
CA GLU A 34 -1.17 10.47 0.66
C GLU A 34 -2.10 9.42 1.30
N GLU A 35 -3.28 9.88 1.72
CA GLU A 35 -4.31 9.00 2.24
C GLU A 35 -5.01 8.19 1.14
N VAL A 36 -4.82 6.88 1.16
CA VAL A 36 -5.46 5.97 0.20
C VAL A 36 -6.78 5.44 0.74
N THR A 37 -7.79 6.31 0.73
CA THR A 37 -9.17 6.04 1.18
C THR A 37 -10.11 5.82 -0.02
N LEU A 38 -11.32 5.32 0.21
CA LEU A 38 -12.33 5.24 -0.87
C LEU A 38 -12.67 6.62 -1.43
N GLU A 39 -12.60 7.66 -0.60
CA GLU A 39 -12.94 9.02 -0.97
C GLU A 39 -11.93 9.59 -1.95
N THR A 40 -10.65 9.55 -1.59
CA THR A 40 -9.56 10.05 -2.45
C THR A 40 -9.52 9.28 -3.76
N ILE A 41 -9.64 7.95 -3.72
CA ILE A 41 -9.70 7.11 -4.92
C ILE A 41 -10.92 7.44 -5.79
N CYS A 42 -12.12 7.60 -5.21
CA CYS A 42 -13.33 7.89 -6.00
C CYS A 42 -13.29 9.29 -6.61
N ASN A 43 -12.76 10.27 -5.88
CA ASN A 43 -12.61 11.64 -6.39
C ASN A 43 -11.68 11.63 -7.59
N TRP A 44 -10.48 11.08 -7.45
CA TRP A 44 -9.55 10.90 -8.57
C TRP A 44 -10.19 10.15 -9.75
N ALA A 45 -10.87 9.03 -9.49
CA ALA A 45 -11.45 8.19 -10.53
C ALA A 45 -12.59 8.87 -11.31
N ARG A 46 -13.35 9.77 -10.68
CA ARG A 46 -14.39 10.56 -11.36
C ARG A 46 -13.79 11.46 -12.43
N TYR A 47 -12.70 12.14 -12.11
CA TYR A 47 -12.04 13.07 -13.02
C TYR A 47 -11.23 12.34 -14.10
N GLU A 48 -10.43 11.34 -13.73
CA GLU A 48 -9.45 10.74 -14.65
C GLU A 48 -9.97 9.58 -15.51
N ILE A 49 -10.98 8.86 -15.02
CA ILE A 49 -11.51 7.67 -15.72
C ILE A 49 -13.04 7.69 -15.88
N GLY A 50 -13.70 8.80 -15.55
CA GLY A 50 -15.15 8.95 -15.69
C GLY A 50 -15.95 8.01 -14.79
N PHE A 51 -15.47 7.71 -13.58
CA PHE A 51 -16.13 6.76 -12.69
C PHE A 51 -17.43 7.33 -12.08
N LEU A 52 -18.59 6.84 -12.52
CA LEU A 52 -19.91 7.34 -12.09
C LEU A 52 -20.59 6.52 -10.98
N LYS A 53 -19.95 5.45 -10.49
CA LYS A 53 -20.60 4.51 -9.53
C LYS A 53 -20.36 4.92 -8.07
N SER A 54 -21.04 4.24 -7.15
CA SER A 54 -20.96 4.54 -5.71
C SER A 54 -19.62 4.14 -5.08
N LYS A 55 -19.29 4.75 -3.91
CA LYS A 55 -18.12 4.37 -3.09
C LYS A 55 -18.13 2.87 -2.74
N SER A 56 -19.32 2.30 -2.48
CA SER A 56 -19.49 0.86 -2.23
C SER A 56 -19.08 0.01 -3.43
N GLN A 57 -19.40 0.44 -4.65
CA GLN A 57 -18.98 -0.28 -5.86
C GLN A 57 -17.47 -0.19 -6.06
N MET A 58 -16.85 0.95 -5.78
CA MET A 58 -15.39 1.09 -5.79
C MET A 58 -14.74 0.10 -4.81
N SER A 59 -15.29 -0.08 -3.61
CA SER A 59 -14.82 -1.10 -2.65
C SER A 59 -14.81 -2.52 -3.25
N TYR A 60 -15.85 -2.91 -3.99
CA TYR A 60 -15.89 -4.21 -4.66
C TYR A 60 -14.88 -4.31 -5.81
N ILE A 61 -14.73 -3.25 -6.59
CA ILE A 61 -13.74 -3.16 -7.67
C ILE A 61 -12.32 -3.35 -7.11
N LEU A 62 -11.95 -2.58 -6.07
CA LEU A 62 -10.65 -2.68 -5.43
C LEU A 62 -10.38 -4.10 -4.88
N LYS A 63 -11.38 -4.71 -4.24
CA LYS A 63 -11.28 -6.12 -3.82
C LYS A 63 -11.08 -7.08 -5.00
N GLY A 64 -11.73 -6.83 -6.13
CA GLY A 64 -11.58 -7.61 -7.36
C GLY A 64 -10.19 -7.47 -7.99
N LEU A 65 -9.56 -6.30 -7.82
CA LEU A 65 -8.20 -5.99 -8.24
C LEU A 65 -7.11 -6.50 -7.29
N GLY A 66 -7.50 -7.11 -6.16
CA GLY A 66 -6.55 -7.68 -5.20
C GLY A 66 -6.22 -6.78 -4.02
N PHE A 67 -6.89 -5.64 -3.85
CA PHE A 67 -6.69 -4.77 -2.68
C PHE A 67 -7.56 -5.20 -1.48
N CYS A 68 -7.15 -4.78 -0.28
CA CYS A 68 -7.91 -4.89 0.94
C CYS A 68 -7.78 -3.63 1.80
N TRP A 69 -8.81 -3.36 2.61
CA TRP A 69 -8.79 -2.33 3.64
C TRP A 69 -8.26 -2.95 4.94
N LYS A 70 -7.02 -2.62 5.33
CA LYS A 70 -6.39 -3.13 6.56
C LYS A 70 -5.57 -2.04 7.24
N LEU A 71 -5.11 -2.32 8.46
CA LEU A 71 -4.23 -1.43 9.21
C LEU A 71 -2.95 -1.14 8.39
N LYS A 72 -2.50 0.11 8.32
CA LYS A 72 -1.16 0.43 7.84
C LYS A 72 -0.19 -0.15 8.87
N ASP A 73 0.59 -1.17 8.50
CA ASP A 73 1.58 -1.78 9.40
C ASP A 73 3.01 -1.35 9.00
N HIS A 74 3.32 -1.36 7.71
CA HIS A 74 4.56 -0.84 7.13
C HIS A 74 4.32 -0.11 5.81
N ASN A 75 5.30 0.70 5.38
CA ASN A 75 5.30 1.33 4.07
C ASN A 75 5.90 0.35 3.04
N THR A 76 5.03 -0.38 2.31
CA THR A 76 5.45 -1.38 1.31
C THR A 76 6.37 -0.81 0.23
N ILE A 77 6.26 0.49 -0.07
CA ILE A 77 7.16 1.13 -1.06
C ILE A 77 8.60 1.14 -0.58
N ILE A 78 8.83 1.37 0.71
CA ILE A 78 10.18 1.36 1.28
C ILE A 78 10.78 -0.06 1.22
N GLU A 79 9.94 -1.07 1.41
CA GLU A 79 10.36 -2.49 1.32
C GLU A 79 10.67 -2.94 -0.10
N GLU A 80 9.97 -2.41 -1.11
CA GLU A 80 10.15 -2.79 -2.51
C GLU A 80 11.32 -2.07 -3.20
N ARG A 81 11.87 -0.99 -2.60
CA ARG A 81 12.97 -0.21 -3.19
C ARG A 81 14.29 -0.99 -3.22
N PRO A 82 14.82 -1.37 -4.40
CA PRO A 82 16.00 -2.24 -4.50
C PRO A 82 17.26 -1.66 -3.86
N ASP A 83 17.41 -0.33 -3.89
CA ASP A 83 18.54 0.37 -3.27
C ASP A 83 18.53 0.25 -1.74
N ILE A 84 17.33 0.29 -1.13
CA ILE A 84 17.14 0.13 0.31
C ILE A 84 17.35 -1.33 0.70
N VAL A 85 16.82 -2.27 -0.08
CA VAL A 85 17.03 -3.72 0.13
C VAL A 85 18.53 -4.05 0.11
N ALA A 86 19.27 -3.54 -0.88
CA ALA A 86 20.71 -3.74 -0.96
C ALA A 86 21.47 -3.14 0.25
N LYS A 87 21.07 -1.95 0.71
CA LYS A 87 21.66 -1.33 1.91
C LYS A 87 21.37 -2.15 3.17
N ARG A 88 20.16 -2.69 3.31
CA ARG A 88 19.79 -3.59 4.43
C ARG A 88 20.64 -4.86 4.42
N GLY A 89 20.85 -5.47 3.26
CA GLY A 89 21.74 -6.64 3.13
C GLY A 89 23.15 -6.35 3.67
N LYS A 90 23.77 -5.26 3.20
CA LYS A 90 25.11 -4.83 3.66
C LYS A 90 25.15 -4.50 5.15
N PHE A 91 24.11 -3.86 5.67
CA PHE A 91 24.00 -3.56 7.11
C PHE A 91 23.95 -4.84 7.94
N LEU A 92 23.14 -5.82 7.54
CA LEU A 92 23.01 -7.09 8.25
C LEU A 92 24.31 -7.91 8.22
N GLU A 93 25.00 -7.96 7.07
CA GLU A 93 26.34 -8.55 6.98
C GLU A 93 27.30 -7.88 7.97
N LYS A 94 27.28 -6.55 8.04
CA LYS A 94 28.16 -5.81 8.95
C LYS A 94 27.85 -6.06 10.42
N MET A 95 26.57 -6.09 10.78
CA MET A 95 26.15 -6.38 12.16
C MET A 95 26.60 -7.76 12.59
N LYS A 96 26.45 -8.78 11.71
CA LYS A 96 26.91 -10.14 11.98
C LYS A 96 28.41 -10.19 12.26
N GLU A 97 29.23 -9.53 11.45
CA GLU A 97 30.69 -9.45 11.70
C GLU A 97 31.03 -8.83 13.07
N LEU A 98 30.28 -7.82 13.49
CA LEU A 98 30.54 -7.09 14.72
C LEU A 98 30.05 -7.88 15.95
N GLU A 99 28.96 -8.63 15.82
CA GLU A 99 28.50 -9.60 16.82
C GLU A 99 29.51 -10.73 17.02
N GLU A 100 30.05 -11.29 15.94
CA GLU A 100 31.10 -12.32 15.99
C GLU A 100 32.37 -11.83 16.72
N LYS A 101 32.64 -10.52 16.68
CA LYS A 101 33.75 -9.87 17.39
C LYS A 101 33.43 -9.53 18.85
N GLY A 102 32.22 -9.82 19.33
CA GLY A 102 31.78 -9.50 20.69
C GLY A 102 31.61 -7.99 20.92
N THR A 103 31.28 -7.22 19.88
CA THR A 103 31.12 -5.77 19.98
C THR A 103 29.82 -5.42 20.71
N PHE A 104 29.85 -4.41 21.58
CA PHE A 104 28.65 -3.88 22.22
C PHE A 104 28.03 -2.76 21.37
N PHE A 105 26.71 -2.74 21.27
CA PHE A 105 25.97 -1.73 20.51
C PHE A 105 24.99 -0.98 21.41
N GLY A 106 24.84 0.32 21.15
CA GLY A 106 23.75 1.13 21.65
C GLY A 106 22.98 1.72 20.47
N SER A 107 21.65 1.67 20.54
CA SER A 107 20.75 2.29 19.56
C SER A 107 19.87 3.32 20.25
N TYR A 108 19.68 4.46 19.60
CA TYR A 108 18.74 5.50 20.02
C TYR A 108 17.87 5.88 18.83
N ASP A 109 16.59 6.11 19.10
CA ASP A 109 15.64 6.58 18.09
C ASP A 109 14.63 7.53 18.74
N GLU A 110 14.22 8.55 17.99
CA GLU A 110 13.22 9.52 18.43
C GLU A 110 11.92 9.27 17.69
N THR A 111 10.85 8.97 18.44
CA THR A 111 9.51 8.89 17.88
C THR A 111 8.70 10.09 18.33
N TRP A 112 8.42 11.01 17.41
CA TRP A 112 7.43 12.05 17.63
C TRP A 112 6.04 11.41 17.62
N SER A 113 5.29 11.54 18.71
CA SER A 113 3.90 11.07 18.80
C SER A 113 2.95 12.26 18.91
N HIS A 114 1.92 12.27 18.05
CA HIS A 114 0.86 13.26 18.02
C HIS A 114 -0.45 12.55 17.73
N GLU A 115 -1.53 12.98 18.39
CA GLU A 115 -2.87 12.47 18.11
C GLU A 115 -3.29 12.84 16.68
N GLY A 116 -3.45 11.84 15.81
CA GLY A 116 -3.86 12.05 14.42
C GLY A 116 -2.76 11.97 13.36
N MET A 117 -1.51 11.65 13.73
CA MET A 117 -0.38 11.67 12.78
C MET A 117 -0.45 10.66 11.61
N SER A 118 -1.34 9.67 11.66
CA SER A 118 -1.63 8.82 10.49
C SER A 118 -3.00 8.17 10.55
N THR A 119 -3.69 8.09 9.41
CA THR A 119 -4.85 7.22 9.28
C THR A 119 -4.44 5.77 9.53
N ARG A 120 -4.99 5.17 10.59
CA ARG A 120 -4.69 3.79 11.00
C ARG A 120 -4.90 2.77 9.87
N ARG A 121 -5.77 3.04 8.88
CA ARG A 121 -6.14 2.09 7.82
C ARG A 121 -6.08 2.73 6.44
N ALA A 122 -5.69 1.94 5.44
CA ALA A 122 -5.68 2.33 4.04
C ALA A 122 -6.00 1.14 3.13
N TRP A 123 -6.36 1.42 1.87
CA TRP A 123 -6.39 0.40 0.83
C TRP A 123 -4.98 0.05 0.41
N GLN A 124 -4.68 -1.25 0.45
CA GLN A 124 -3.36 -1.80 0.15
C GLN A 124 -3.49 -3.18 -0.50
N HIS A 125 -2.41 -3.64 -1.14
CA HIS A 125 -2.42 -4.96 -1.76
C HIS A 125 -2.68 -6.03 -0.70
N ARG A 126 -3.55 -6.99 -1.04
CA ARG A 126 -3.70 -8.20 -0.24
C ARG A 126 -2.42 -9.00 -0.41
N MET A 127 -1.55 -8.95 0.61
CA MET A 127 -0.37 -9.82 0.66
C MET A 127 -0.81 -11.26 0.41
N ARG A 128 -0.12 -11.92 -0.52
CA ARG A 128 -0.11 -13.39 -0.57
C ARG A 128 0.81 -13.81 0.56
N ILE A 129 0.21 -14.34 1.63
CA ILE A 129 0.91 -15.19 2.59
C ILE A 129 1.15 -16.52 1.89
#